data_AF-A0A9E4PL49-F1
#
_entry.id   AF-A0A9E4PL49-F1
#
_cell.length_a   1.000
_cell.length_b   1.000
_cell.length_c   1.000
_cell.angle_alpha   90.00
_cell.angle_beta   90.00
_cell.angle_gamma   90.00
#
_symmetry.space_group_name_H-M   'P 1'
#
loop_
_entity.id
_entity.type
_entity.pdbx_description
1 polymer ?
#
loop_
_entity_poly.entity_id
_entity_poly.type
_entity_poly.pdbx_seq_one_letter_code
_entity_poly.pdbx_strand_id
1 'polypeptide(L)'
;KKDDDDETALAESDDVLTARVGGRVVFEGRSKRSPSKISIAYEATEEREYVVPANARMLIQDGAQVTAGQQLTEGQLNPQDILRILGPEAVQLYLVEEVQKVYHSQGVTINDKHIEVVVRQMLRKVQVDSPGDTEMLPSELVDRHTYEDANSRILAEGGEPATAVPVLLGVTKASLSTSSFLAAASFQETTRVLTEAAISGAVDHLLGLKENVIIGKLIPARAKIDLPPPPVEEVPLPDELALEEGAEPGADRSDQDVAELMGAEAKASPEPAIPTSYIAEPDE
;
A
#
# COMPACT_ATOMS: atom_id res chain seq x y z
N LYS A 1 -29.23 42.41 -39.25
CA LYS A 1 -28.71 41.41 -38.28
C LYS A 1 -28.30 40.19 -39.08
N LYS A 2 -27.10 40.24 -39.65
CA LYS A 2 -26.39 39.09 -40.17
C LYS A 2 -24.94 39.53 -40.30
N ASP A 3 -24.09 38.77 -39.65
CA ASP A 3 -22.66 38.99 -39.47
C ASP A 3 -21.98 38.96 -40.85
N ASP A 4 -21.19 39.98 -41.13
CA ASP A 4 -20.31 40.02 -42.30
C ASP A 4 -19.11 39.11 -42.01
N ASP A 5 -18.94 38.12 -42.88
CA ASP A 5 -17.81 37.20 -42.91
C ASP A 5 -16.51 37.98 -43.13
N ASP A 6 -15.75 38.23 -42.06
CA ASP A 6 -14.37 38.72 -42.16
C ASP A 6 -13.44 37.55 -42.52
N GLU A 7 -13.47 37.22 -43.80
CA GLU A 7 -12.48 36.41 -44.50
C GLU A 7 -11.12 37.12 -44.41
N THR A 8 -10.40 36.87 -43.33
CA THR A 8 -9.04 37.40 -43.13
C THR A 8 -8.08 36.63 -44.03
N ALA A 9 -7.79 37.22 -45.18
CA ALA A 9 -6.80 36.77 -46.14
C ALA A 9 -5.43 36.55 -45.45
N LEU A 10 -4.96 35.31 -45.45
CA LEU A 10 -3.58 34.96 -45.15
C LEU A 10 -2.70 35.48 -46.30
N ALA A 11 -2.15 36.67 -46.11
CA ALA A 11 -1.08 37.15 -46.96
C ALA A 11 0.15 36.25 -46.77
N GLU A 12 0.60 35.62 -47.86
CA GLU A 12 1.95 35.06 -47.96
C GLU A 12 2.95 36.22 -47.86
N SER A 13 3.34 36.56 -46.63
CA SER A 13 4.40 37.51 -46.36
C SER A 13 5.74 36.79 -46.51
N ASP A 14 6.69 37.40 -47.23
CA ASP A 14 8.11 37.04 -47.17
C ASP A 14 8.48 36.67 -45.73
N ASP A 15 8.89 35.41 -45.49
CA ASP A 15 9.01 34.82 -44.15
C ASP A 15 10.07 35.56 -43.31
N VAL A 16 9.64 36.63 -42.64
CA VAL A 16 10.46 37.35 -41.65
C VAL A 16 10.54 36.49 -40.40
N LEU A 17 11.67 35.80 -40.25
CA LEU A 17 12.00 35.03 -39.04
C LEU A 17 12.12 35.98 -37.83
N THR A 18 11.16 35.88 -36.90
CA THR A 18 11.13 36.65 -35.65
C THR A 18 11.52 35.76 -34.46
N ALA A 19 12.35 36.29 -33.56
CA ALA A 19 12.75 35.58 -32.35
C ALA A 19 11.58 35.43 -31.37
N ARG A 20 11.28 34.19 -30.95
CA ARG A 20 10.24 33.88 -29.94
C ARG A 20 10.73 34.01 -28.49
N VAL A 21 12.05 33.96 -28.28
CA VAL A 21 12.70 34.01 -26.97
C VAL A 21 13.93 34.92 -27.02
N GLY A 22 14.20 35.63 -25.93
CA GLY A 22 15.40 36.44 -25.79
C GLY A 22 16.60 35.56 -25.44
N GLY A 23 17.69 35.67 -26.20
CA GLY A 23 18.90 34.89 -25.96
C GLY A 23 20.03 35.23 -26.92
N ARG A 24 21.14 34.49 -26.81
CA ARG A 24 22.29 34.61 -27.70
C ARG A 24 22.01 33.89 -29.02
N VAL A 25 22.07 34.64 -30.11
CA VAL A 25 21.95 34.08 -31.46
C VAL A 25 23.25 33.35 -31.84
N VAL A 26 23.13 32.08 -32.18
CA VAL A 26 24.21 31.23 -32.70
C VAL A 26 23.90 30.91 -34.17
N PHE A 27 24.88 31.21 -35.02
CA PHE A 27 24.80 30.93 -36.46
C PHE A 27 25.55 29.64 -36.77
N GLU A 28 24.91 28.71 -37.47
CA GLU A 28 25.55 27.51 -37.99
C GLU A 28 25.68 27.66 -39.52
N GLY A 29 26.91 27.73 -40.05
CA GLY A 29 27.18 27.88 -41.48
C GLY A 29 28.55 28.48 -41.81
N ARG A 30 28.93 28.48 -43.10
CA ARG A 30 30.26 28.96 -43.57
C ARG A 30 30.46 30.48 -43.49
N SER A 31 29.38 31.27 -43.31
CA SER A 31 29.45 32.74 -43.30
C SER A 31 28.27 33.39 -42.58
N LYS A 32 28.54 34.51 -41.88
CA LYS A 32 27.53 35.35 -41.18
C LYS A 32 26.46 35.94 -42.10
N ARG A 33 26.71 36.05 -43.41
CA ARG A 33 25.75 36.60 -44.40
C ARG A 33 24.75 35.58 -44.94
N SER A 34 25.00 34.29 -44.74
CA SER A 34 24.13 33.20 -45.21
C SER A 34 24.26 31.98 -44.29
N PRO A 35 23.81 32.09 -43.03
CA PRO A 35 23.80 30.97 -42.11
C PRO A 35 22.81 29.91 -42.60
N SER A 36 23.19 28.63 -42.54
CA SER A 36 22.28 27.52 -42.85
C SER A 36 21.26 27.28 -41.74
N LYS A 37 21.56 27.71 -40.51
CA LYS A 37 20.66 27.60 -39.35
C LYS A 37 20.92 28.74 -38.37
N ILE A 38 19.84 29.27 -37.79
CA ILE A 38 19.87 30.25 -36.70
C ILE A 38 19.28 29.57 -35.47
N SER A 39 20.02 29.49 -34.37
CA SER A 39 19.53 29.03 -33.07
C SER A 39 19.68 30.13 -32.02
N ILE A 40 18.77 30.18 -31.05
CA ILE A 40 18.83 31.13 -29.93
C ILE A 40 19.10 30.32 -28.67
N ALA A 41 20.27 30.52 -28.07
CA ALA A 41 20.66 29.91 -26.80
C ALA A 41 20.30 30.88 -25.66
N TYR A 42 19.54 30.43 -24.68
CA TYR A 42 19.18 31.20 -23.48
C TYR A 42 19.38 30.35 -22.24
N GLU A 43 19.75 30.99 -21.13
CA GLU A 43 19.76 30.38 -19.80
C GLU A 43 18.48 30.80 -19.10
N ALA A 44 17.67 29.82 -18.67
CA ALA A 44 16.47 30.07 -17.91
C ALA A 44 16.80 29.99 -16.42
N THR A 45 16.73 31.11 -15.72
CA THR A 45 16.79 31.14 -14.25
C THR A 45 15.37 30.97 -13.71
N GLU A 46 15.10 29.87 -13.02
CA GLU A 46 13.86 29.68 -12.28
C GLU A 46 14.07 30.14 -10.84
N GLU A 47 13.41 31.23 -10.46
CA GLU A 47 13.46 31.77 -9.09
C GLU A 47 12.22 31.32 -8.32
N ARG A 48 12.43 30.84 -7.09
CA ARG A 48 11.35 30.48 -6.16
C ARG A 48 11.47 31.34 -4.92
N GLU A 49 10.40 32.09 -4.64
CA GLU A 49 10.30 32.92 -3.45
C GLU A 49 9.67 32.13 -2.30
N TYR A 50 10.25 32.28 -1.10
CA TYR A 50 9.74 31.69 0.13
C TYR A 50 9.50 32.78 1.16
N VAL A 51 8.35 32.70 1.85
CA VAL A 51 8.05 33.63 2.95
C VAL A 51 8.82 33.17 4.18
N VAL A 52 9.76 34.00 4.64
CA VAL A 52 10.52 33.76 5.87
C VAL A 52 9.82 34.46 7.05
N PRO A 53 9.45 33.75 8.13
CA PRO A 53 8.91 34.37 9.33
C PRO A 53 9.89 35.38 9.94
N ALA A 54 9.38 36.50 10.48
CA ALA A 54 10.22 37.58 11.02
C ALA A 54 11.12 37.16 12.20
N ASN A 55 10.76 36.08 12.90
CA ASN A 55 11.50 35.52 14.02
C ASN A 55 12.40 34.33 13.65
N ALA A 56 12.45 33.94 12.36
CA ALA A 56 13.27 32.83 11.91
C ALA A 56 14.76 33.22 11.93
N ARG A 57 15.61 32.33 12.45
CA ARG A 57 17.06 32.48 12.41
C ARG A 57 17.61 31.76 11.18
N MET A 58 18.32 32.49 10.34
CA MET A 58 18.91 31.93 9.11
C MET A 58 20.17 31.14 9.43
N LEU A 59 20.31 29.97 8.80
CA LEU A 59 21.51 29.13 8.85
C LEU A 59 22.47 29.37 7.69
N ILE A 60 21.98 30.01 6.62
CA ILE A 60 22.73 30.28 5.39
C ILE A 60 23.03 31.78 5.24
N GLN A 61 24.02 32.09 4.41
CA GLN A 61 24.40 33.46 4.05
C GLN A 61 23.94 33.79 2.63
N ASP A 62 23.79 35.08 2.34
CA ASP A 62 23.49 35.54 0.98
C ASP A 62 24.62 35.14 0.01
N GLY A 63 24.24 34.69 -1.19
CA GLY A 63 25.16 34.14 -2.19
C GLY A 63 25.66 32.71 -1.93
N ALA A 64 25.22 32.04 -0.86
CA ALA A 64 25.57 30.64 -0.62
C ALA A 64 24.85 29.70 -1.61
N GLN A 65 25.57 28.70 -2.13
CA GLN A 65 24.96 27.61 -2.88
C GLN A 65 24.30 26.62 -1.92
N VAL A 66 23.03 26.31 -2.19
CA VAL A 66 22.25 25.36 -1.39
C VAL A 66 21.85 24.15 -2.22
N THR A 67 21.78 23.00 -1.57
CA THR A 67 21.27 21.76 -2.18
C THR A 67 19.80 21.55 -1.85
N ALA A 68 19.10 20.75 -2.65
CA ALA A 68 17.70 20.41 -2.39
C ALA A 68 17.57 19.77 -0.99
N GLY A 69 16.59 20.22 -0.21
CA GLY A 69 16.34 19.73 1.15
C GLY A 69 17.27 20.31 2.23
N GLN A 70 18.23 21.16 1.87
CA GLN A 70 19.08 21.84 2.84
C GLN A 70 18.27 22.83 3.68
N GLN A 71 18.48 22.78 4.99
CA GLN A 71 17.79 23.65 5.93
C GLN A 71 18.28 25.10 5.81
N LEU A 72 17.35 26.02 5.54
CA LEU A 72 17.65 27.46 5.42
C LEU A 72 17.50 28.21 6.75
N THR A 73 16.61 27.76 7.63
CA THR A 73 16.28 28.37 8.92
C THR A 73 16.37 27.37 10.07
N GLU A 74 16.75 27.81 11.27
CA GLU A 74 16.68 26.98 12.50
C GLU A 74 15.26 26.45 12.76
N GLY A 75 15.17 25.23 13.27
CA GLY A 75 13.89 24.61 13.64
C GLY A 75 13.83 23.11 13.34
N GLN A 76 12.66 22.53 13.57
CA GLN A 76 12.36 21.15 13.20
C GLN A 76 11.92 21.09 11.75
N LEU A 77 12.39 20.08 11.02
CA LEU A 77 11.97 19.84 9.64
C LEU A 77 10.61 19.14 9.64
N ASN A 78 9.78 19.47 8.65
CA ASN A 78 8.53 18.76 8.43
C ASN A 78 8.80 17.46 7.66
N PRO A 79 8.46 16.28 8.21
CA PRO A 79 8.67 14.99 7.52
C PRO A 79 8.00 14.89 6.15
N GLN A 80 6.86 15.57 5.95
CA GLN A 80 6.17 15.55 4.65
C GLN A 80 6.93 16.32 3.57
N ASP A 81 7.62 17.40 3.95
CA ASP A 81 8.43 18.19 3.02
C ASP A 81 9.72 17.44 2.68
N ILE A 82 10.34 16.78 3.67
CA ILE A 82 11.45 15.86 3.43
C ILE A 82 11.04 14.76 2.44
N LEU A 83 9.83 14.18 2.59
CA LEU A 83 9.36 13.12 1.69
C LEU A 83 9.26 13.59 0.24
N ARG A 84 8.74 14.80 0.03
CA ARG A 84 8.52 15.37 -1.30
C ARG A 84 9.81 15.81 -1.97
N ILE A 85 10.79 16.27 -1.20
CA ILE A 85 12.04 16.85 -1.72
C ILE A 85 13.14 15.80 -1.84
N LEU A 86 13.35 14.99 -0.79
CA LEU A 86 14.47 14.06 -0.65
C LEU A 86 14.06 12.59 -0.81
N GLY A 87 12.77 12.28 -0.71
CA GLY A 87 12.24 10.92 -0.89
C GLY A 87 12.11 10.11 0.42
N PRO A 88 11.66 8.84 0.31
CA PRO A 88 11.25 8.03 1.46
C PRO A 88 12.42 7.63 2.36
N GLU A 89 13.60 7.37 1.80
CA GLU A 89 14.80 6.96 2.56
C GLU A 89 15.26 8.07 3.50
N ALA A 90 15.30 9.32 3.01
CA ALA A 90 15.67 10.48 3.82
C ALA A 90 14.69 10.71 4.98
N VAL A 91 13.39 10.52 4.76
CA VAL A 91 12.37 10.62 5.81
C VAL A 91 12.54 9.51 6.85
N GLN A 92 12.83 8.28 6.42
CA GLN A 92 13.05 7.16 7.33
C GLN A 92 14.21 7.45 8.27
N LEU A 93 15.34 7.88 7.72
CA LEU A 93 16.52 8.22 8.51
C LEU A 93 16.21 9.37 9.48
N TYR A 94 15.58 10.44 8.99
CA TYR A 94 15.19 11.58 9.82
C TYR A 94 14.31 11.16 11.01
N LEU A 95 13.29 10.34 10.78
CA LEU A 95 12.37 9.90 11.83
C LEU A 95 13.07 8.98 12.84
N VAL A 96 13.93 8.07 12.39
CA VAL A 96 14.70 7.19 13.27
C VAL A 96 15.62 8.01 14.17
N GLU A 97 16.39 8.94 13.59
CA GLU A 97 17.30 9.81 14.35
C GLU A 97 16.58 10.68 15.38
N GLU A 98 15.47 11.32 15.00
CA GLU A 98 14.72 12.18 15.92
C GLU A 98 14.10 11.41 17.08
N VAL A 99 13.53 10.22 16.82
CA VAL A 99 13.00 9.35 17.88
C VAL A 99 14.14 8.86 18.78
N GLN A 100 15.26 8.43 18.20
CA GLN A 100 16.42 7.95 18.94
C GLN A 100 17.01 9.02 19.85
N LYS A 101 17.11 10.28 19.39
CA LYS A 101 17.58 11.42 20.20
C LYS A 101 16.74 11.58 21.48
N VAL A 102 15.42 11.46 21.38
CA VAL A 102 14.51 11.55 22.53
C VAL A 102 14.75 10.41 23.51
N TYR A 103 14.80 9.15 23.05
CA TYR A 103 15.10 8.01 23.94
C TYR A 103 16.46 8.13 24.60
N HIS A 104 17.48 8.52 23.84
CA HIS A 104 18.84 8.70 24.36
C HIS A 104 18.91 9.80 25.42
N SER A 105 18.22 10.93 25.22
CA SER A 105 18.13 12.01 26.22
C SER A 105 17.47 11.59 27.54
N GLN A 106 16.62 10.55 27.50
CA GLN A 106 15.99 9.96 28.68
C GLN A 106 16.81 8.80 29.27
N GLY A 107 17.99 8.51 28.70
CA GLY A 107 18.87 7.42 29.12
C GLY A 107 18.36 6.02 28.77
N VAL A 108 17.37 5.91 27.89
CA VAL A 108 16.81 4.63 27.46
C VAL A 108 17.51 4.20 26.16
N THR A 109 18.00 2.96 26.14
CA THR A 109 18.60 2.37 24.94
C THR A 109 17.55 1.55 24.19
N ILE A 110 17.33 1.87 22.92
CA ILE A 110 16.45 1.13 22.01
C ILE A 110 17.20 0.87 20.71
N ASN A 111 16.99 -0.30 20.12
CA ASN A 111 17.60 -0.63 18.83
C ASN A 111 16.81 0.02 17.68
N ASP A 112 17.53 0.67 16.78
CA ASP A 112 16.99 1.39 15.62
C ASP A 112 16.04 0.51 14.78
N LYS A 113 16.31 -0.80 14.68
CA LYS A 113 15.45 -1.76 13.96
C LYS A 113 14.00 -1.74 14.40
N HIS A 114 13.73 -1.49 15.69
CA HIS A 114 12.35 -1.42 16.18
C HIS A 114 11.63 -0.18 15.65
N ILE A 115 12.33 0.94 15.59
CA ILE A 115 11.79 2.21 15.07
C ILE A 115 11.62 2.11 13.56
N GLU A 116 12.60 1.56 12.84
CA GLU A 116 12.55 1.34 11.40
C GLU A 116 11.33 0.51 10.98
N VAL A 117 10.99 -0.55 11.71
CA VAL A 117 9.82 -1.38 11.42
C VAL A 117 8.52 -0.57 11.55
N VAL A 118 8.42 0.31 12.53
CA VAL A 118 7.25 1.19 12.70
C VAL A 118 7.19 2.23 11.59
N VAL A 119 8.29 2.92 11.29
CA VAL A 119 8.35 3.93 10.23
C VAL A 119 8.08 3.32 8.85
N ARG A 120 8.52 2.08 8.61
CA ARG A 120 8.16 1.32 7.40
C ARG A 120 6.65 1.16 7.25
N GLN A 121 5.91 0.93 8.33
CA GLN A 121 4.44 0.86 8.26
C GLN A 121 3.80 2.22 7.94
N MET A 122 4.40 3.32 8.41
CA MET A 122 3.92 4.68 8.12
C MET A 122 4.07 5.09 6.65
N LEU A 123 5.02 4.50 5.92
CA LEU A 123 5.31 4.77 4.51
C LEU A 123 4.80 3.69 3.55
N ARG A 124 3.91 2.81 4.02
CA ARG A 124 3.42 1.65 3.25
C ARG A 124 2.47 2.02 2.10
N LYS A 125 1.88 3.22 2.14
CA LYS A 125 0.84 3.67 1.20
C LYS A 125 1.38 4.70 0.21
N VAL A 126 0.84 4.66 -1.00
CA VAL A 126 1.04 5.66 -2.05
C VAL A 126 -0.31 6.27 -2.42
N GLN A 127 -0.31 7.55 -2.78
CA GLN A 127 -1.47 8.24 -3.30
C GLN A 127 -1.37 8.34 -4.81
N VAL A 128 -2.37 7.82 -5.52
CA VAL A 128 -2.41 7.85 -6.98
C VAL A 128 -2.64 9.29 -7.44
N ASP A 129 -1.82 9.75 -8.39
CA ASP A 129 -1.93 11.05 -9.05
C ASP A 129 -2.68 10.91 -10.38
N SER A 130 -2.14 10.11 -11.31
CA SER A 130 -2.81 9.70 -12.54
C SER A 130 -3.02 8.18 -12.56
N PRO A 131 -4.21 7.68 -12.86
CA PRO A 131 -4.49 6.24 -12.88
C PRO A 131 -3.95 5.52 -14.13
N GLY A 132 -3.63 6.25 -15.21
CA GLY A 132 -3.25 5.64 -16.48
C GLY A 132 -4.33 4.67 -16.98
N ASP A 133 -3.92 3.49 -17.42
CA ASP A 133 -4.80 2.37 -17.82
C ASP A 133 -5.09 1.39 -16.67
N THR A 134 -4.73 1.72 -15.42
CA THR A 134 -5.03 0.87 -14.26
C THR A 134 -6.47 1.06 -13.76
N GLU A 135 -6.96 0.14 -12.94
CA GLU A 135 -8.28 0.23 -12.28
C GLU A 135 -8.31 1.19 -11.07
N MET A 136 -7.19 1.86 -10.75
CA MET A 136 -7.10 2.73 -9.58
C MET A 136 -7.81 4.06 -9.80
N LEU A 137 -8.20 4.72 -8.71
CA LEU A 137 -8.82 6.03 -8.76
C LEU A 137 -7.82 7.15 -8.43
N PRO A 138 -7.95 8.34 -9.05
CA PRO A 138 -7.18 9.51 -8.64
C PRO A 138 -7.36 9.81 -7.15
N SER A 139 -6.27 10.15 -6.46
CA SER A 139 -6.22 10.38 -5.01
C SER A 139 -6.52 9.17 -4.10
N GLU A 140 -6.65 7.96 -4.66
CA GLU A 140 -6.80 6.74 -3.87
C GLU A 140 -5.51 6.40 -3.11
N LEU A 141 -5.65 5.89 -1.87
CA LEU A 141 -4.54 5.41 -1.05
C LEU A 141 -4.36 3.89 -1.20
N VAL A 142 -3.43 3.49 -2.05
CA VAL A 142 -3.16 2.08 -2.37
C VAL A 142 -1.92 1.60 -1.62
N ASP A 143 -1.84 0.30 -1.30
CA ASP A 143 -0.59 -0.30 -0.81
C ASP A 143 0.49 -0.20 -1.89
N ARG A 144 1.70 0.21 -1.50
CA ARG A 144 2.81 0.36 -2.44
C ARG A 144 3.08 -0.90 -3.25
N HIS A 145 3.02 -2.09 -2.65
CA HIS A 145 3.29 -3.35 -3.37
C HIS A 145 2.16 -3.67 -4.34
N THR A 146 0.91 -3.48 -3.94
CA THR A 146 -0.24 -3.64 -4.84
C THR A 146 -0.19 -2.68 -6.02
N TYR A 147 0.27 -1.44 -5.78
CA TYR A 147 0.50 -0.46 -6.83
C TYR A 147 1.61 -0.90 -7.80
N GLU A 148 2.76 -1.33 -7.29
CA GLU A 148 3.89 -1.85 -8.08
C GLU A 148 3.48 -3.09 -8.91
N ASP A 149 2.72 -4.01 -8.33
CA ASP A 149 2.21 -5.23 -8.98
C ASP A 149 1.16 -4.93 -10.06
N ALA A 150 0.30 -3.93 -9.86
CA ALA A 150 -0.66 -3.50 -10.87
C ALA A 150 0.03 -2.80 -12.05
N ASN A 151 0.96 -1.88 -11.75
CA ASN A 151 1.70 -1.16 -12.78
C ASN A 151 2.59 -2.08 -13.61
N SER A 152 3.28 -3.03 -12.98
CA SER A 152 4.11 -4.00 -13.70
C SER A 152 3.30 -4.86 -14.67
N ARG A 153 2.05 -5.21 -14.34
CA ARG A 153 1.13 -5.91 -15.25
C ARG A 153 0.74 -5.04 -16.45
N ILE A 154 0.27 -3.80 -16.21
CA ILE A 154 -0.13 -2.88 -17.29
C ILE A 154 1.05 -2.56 -18.22
N LEU A 155 2.25 -2.35 -17.67
CA LEU A 155 3.47 -2.16 -18.44
C LEU A 155 3.81 -3.37 -19.32
N ALA A 156 3.60 -4.60 -18.81
CA ALA A 156 3.84 -5.81 -19.58
C ALA A 156 2.82 -6.00 -20.72
N GLU A 157 1.60 -5.49 -20.54
CA GLU A 157 0.54 -5.46 -21.55
C GLU A 157 0.72 -4.31 -22.57
N GLY A 158 1.67 -3.40 -22.32
CA GLY A 158 1.99 -2.26 -23.18
C GLY A 158 1.11 -1.02 -22.97
N GLY A 159 0.36 -0.97 -21.87
CA GLY A 159 -0.45 0.18 -21.48
C GLY A 159 0.33 1.24 -20.69
N GLU A 160 -0.36 2.33 -20.35
CA GLU A 160 0.18 3.43 -19.54
C GLU A 160 0.03 3.12 -18.03
N PRO A 161 1.12 2.99 -17.26
CA PRO A 161 1.03 2.72 -15.82
C PRO A 161 0.50 3.94 -15.05
N ALA A 162 -0.08 3.70 -13.88
CA ALA A 162 -0.45 4.77 -12.97
C ALA A 162 0.79 5.50 -12.43
N THR A 163 0.65 6.80 -12.14
CA THR A 163 1.62 7.58 -11.38
C THR A 163 1.11 7.79 -9.96
N ALA A 164 2.00 7.72 -8.97
CA ALA A 164 1.64 7.91 -7.58
C ALA A 164 2.78 8.58 -6.80
N VAL A 165 2.40 9.26 -5.71
CA VAL A 165 3.32 9.93 -4.79
C VAL A 165 3.30 9.18 -3.45
N PRO A 166 4.45 8.89 -2.83
CA PRO A 166 4.49 8.29 -1.51
C PRO A 166 3.86 9.22 -0.46
N VAL A 167 3.12 8.65 0.50
CA VAL A 167 2.47 9.41 1.57
C VAL A 167 2.91 8.88 2.92
N LEU A 168 3.33 9.78 3.80
CA LEU A 168 3.59 9.47 5.20
C LEU A 168 2.30 9.56 6.01
N LEU A 169 1.85 8.41 6.53
CA LEU A 169 0.67 8.32 7.39
C LEU A 169 1.08 8.24 8.86
N GLY A 170 0.34 8.91 9.74
CA GLY A 170 0.49 8.70 11.18
C GLY A 170 0.11 7.26 11.57
N VAL A 171 0.67 6.75 12.68
CA VAL A 171 0.49 5.34 13.13
C VAL A 171 -0.99 4.94 13.21
N THR A 172 -1.85 5.81 13.76
CA THR A 172 -3.30 5.58 13.85
C THR A 172 -3.93 5.44 12.47
N LYS A 173 -3.61 6.34 11.55
CA LYS A 173 -4.17 6.32 10.17
C LYS A 173 -3.63 5.12 9.38
N ALA A 174 -2.35 4.80 9.50
CA ALA A 174 -1.75 3.63 8.89
C ALA A 174 -2.41 2.32 9.39
N SER A 175 -2.77 2.26 10.67
CA SER A 175 -3.44 1.09 11.28
C SER A 175 -4.89 0.92 10.81
N LEU A 176 -5.61 2.03 10.59
CA LEU A 176 -6.97 2.02 10.05
C LEU A 176 -7.00 1.69 8.54
N SER A 177 -5.95 2.06 7.80
CA SER A 177 -5.84 1.81 6.36
C SER A 177 -5.21 0.45 6.00
N THR A 178 -5.32 -0.54 6.90
CA THR A 178 -4.91 -1.93 6.62
C THR A 178 -5.86 -2.61 5.61
N SER A 179 -5.41 -3.68 4.97
CA SER A 179 -6.19 -4.41 3.96
C SER A 179 -7.33 -5.25 4.54
N SER A 180 -7.27 -5.55 5.84
CA SER A 180 -8.28 -6.35 6.54
C SER A 180 -9.21 -5.43 7.34
N PHE A 181 -10.49 -5.47 6.98
CA PHE A 181 -11.48 -4.67 7.68
C PHE A 181 -11.75 -5.22 9.08
N LEU A 182 -11.53 -6.52 9.33
CA LEU A 182 -11.66 -7.11 10.66
C LEU A 182 -10.58 -6.57 11.61
N ALA A 183 -9.33 -6.48 11.15
CA ALA A 183 -8.26 -5.90 11.95
C ALA A 183 -8.44 -4.39 12.13
N ALA A 184 -8.85 -3.66 11.09
CA ALA A 184 -9.14 -2.22 11.19
C ALA A 184 -10.28 -1.93 12.18
N ALA A 185 -11.41 -2.63 12.05
CA ALA A 185 -12.56 -2.46 12.93
C ALA A 185 -12.22 -2.81 14.38
N SER A 186 -11.37 -3.81 14.62
CA SER A 186 -10.92 -4.15 15.97
C SER A 186 -10.07 -3.06 16.65
N PHE A 187 -9.49 -2.14 15.88
CA PHE A 187 -8.64 -1.08 16.43
C PHE A 187 -9.48 0.11 16.90
N GLN A 188 -10.13 0.82 15.97
CA GLN A 188 -10.97 2.00 16.22
C GLN A 188 -12.02 2.15 15.11
N GLU A 189 -12.97 3.07 15.27
CA GLU A 189 -13.95 3.47 14.24
C GLU A 189 -14.80 2.32 13.65
N THR A 190 -15.13 1.31 14.47
CA THR A 190 -15.89 0.09 14.11
C THR A 190 -17.05 0.34 13.16
N THR A 191 -17.95 1.27 13.48
CA THR A 191 -19.14 1.56 12.69
C THR A 191 -18.80 2.04 11.28
N ARG A 192 -17.79 2.92 11.15
CA ARG A 192 -17.38 3.46 9.84
C ARG A 192 -16.77 2.36 8.98
N VAL A 193 -15.82 1.62 9.54
CA VAL A 193 -15.09 0.56 8.84
C VAL A 193 -16.04 -0.55 8.35
N LEU A 194 -16.96 -1.02 9.20
CA LEU A 194 -17.90 -2.08 8.83
C LEU A 194 -18.94 -1.61 7.80
N THR A 195 -19.36 -0.35 7.86
CA THR A 195 -20.30 0.22 6.86
C THR A 195 -19.63 0.30 5.49
N GLU A 196 -18.39 0.78 5.42
CA GLU A 196 -17.63 0.87 4.18
C GLU A 196 -17.34 -0.52 3.58
N ALA A 197 -16.98 -1.49 4.42
CA ALA A 197 -16.80 -2.88 4.00
C ALA A 197 -18.10 -3.50 3.47
N ALA A 198 -19.25 -3.21 4.10
CA ALA A 198 -20.55 -3.70 3.65
C ALA A 198 -20.99 -3.07 2.31
N ILE A 199 -20.74 -1.78 2.12
CA ILE A 199 -21.07 -1.06 0.87
C ILE A 199 -20.18 -1.55 -0.28
N SER A 200 -18.89 -1.75 -0.02
CA SER A 200 -17.93 -2.22 -1.03
C SER A 200 -17.99 -3.73 -1.29
N GLY A 201 -18.69 -4.50 -0.44
CA GLY A 201 -18.68 -5.96 -0.49
C GLY A 201 -17.29 -6.54 -0.21
N ALA A 202 -16.51 -5.90 0.66
CA ALA A 202 -15.13 -6.28 0.94
C ALA A 202 -15.02 -7.71 1.50
N VAL A 203 -14.03 -8.45 1.03
CA VAL A 203 -13.73 -9.82 1.48
C VAL A 203 -12.42 -9.82 2.27
N ASP A 204 -12.44 -10.38 3.48
CA ASP A 204 -11.24 -10.52 4.31
C ASP A 204 -10.59 -11.88 4.07
N HIS A 205 -9.32 -11.89 3.68
CA HIS A 205 -8.56 -13.10 3.38
C HIS A 205 -7.84 -13.69 4.61
N LEU A 206 -7.97 -13.10 5.81
CA LEU A 206 -7.43 -13.62 7.06
C LEU A 206 -5.90 -13.88 7.02
N LEU A 207 -5.15 -13.02 6.33
CA LEU A 207 -3.70 -13.20 6.17
C LEU A 207 -2.88 -12.67 7.36
N GLY A 208 -3.49 -11.92 8.28
CA GLY A 208 -2.83 -11.30 9.41
C GLY A 208 -2.99 -12.06 10.72
N LEU A 209 -2.39 -11.51 11.77
CA LEU A 209 -2.43 -12.11 13.11
C LEU A 209 -3.77 -11.89 13.80
N LYS A 210 -4.33 -10.68 13.72
CA LYS A 210 -5.53 -10.31 14.48
C LYS A 210 -6.78 -11.00 13.98
N GLU A 211 -6.93 -11.13 12.67
CA GLU A 211 -8.10 -11.74 12.04
C GLU A 211 -8.21 -13.22 12.43
N ASN A 212 -7.08 -13.94 12.42
CA ASN A 212 -7.06 -15.35 12.84
C ASN A 212 -7.36 -15.51 14.33
N VAL A 213 -6.83 -14.62 15.19
CA VAL A 213 -7.17 -14.62 16.63
C VAL A 213 -8.66 -14.38 16.85
N ILE A 214 -9.28 -13.42 16.15
CA ILE A 214 -10.70 -13.11 16.28
C ILE A 214 -11.59 -14.31 15.90
N ILE A 215 -11.20 -15.05 14.87
CA ILE A 215 -11.95 -16.21 14.36
C ILE A 215 -11.59 -17.50 15.13
N GLY A 216 -10.55 -17.50 15.95
CA GLY A 216 -10.08 -18.69 16.67
C GLY A 216 -9.30 -19.69 15.81
N LYS A 217 -8.71 -19.22 14.69
CA LYS A 217 -7.79 -20.01 13.86
C LYS A 217 -6.34 -19.82 14.32
N LEU A 218 -5.48 -20.80 13.98
CA LEU A 218 -4.05 -20.67 14.21
C LEU A 218 -3.50 -19.44 13.47
N ILE A 219 -2.68 -18.66 14.18
CA ILE A 219 -2.06 -17.47 13.60
C ILE A 219 -0.99 -17.86 12.56
N PRO A 220 -0.83 -17.07 11.49
CA PRO A 220 0.23 -17.27 10.51
C PRO A 220 1.58 -16.75 11.06
N ALA A 221 2.05 -17.36 12.15
CA ALA A 221 3.37 -17.12 12.69
C ALA A 221 4.39 -18.07 12.04
N ARG A 222 5.66 -17.66 11.92
CA ARG A 222 6.74 -18.50 11.38
C ARG A 222 7.11 -19.72 12.25
N ALA A 223 6.36 -19.98 13.32
CA ALA A 223 6.56 -21.14 14.19
C ALA A 223 5.94 -22.38 13.53
N LYS A 224 6.73 -23.44 13.36
CA LYS A 224 6.17 -24.76 13.04
C LYS A 224 5.52 -25.30 14.31
N ILE A 225 4.20 -25.42 14.29
CA ILE A 225 3.45 -26.10 15.34
C ILE A 225 3.12 -27.48 14.77
N ASP A 226 3.78 -28.51 15.31
CA ASP A 226 3.41 -29.90 15.01
C ASP A 226 2.11 -30.18 15.75
N LEU A 227 0.98 -30.10 15.02
CA LEU A 227 -0.30 -30.52 15.54
C LEU A 227 -0.37 -32.05 15.44
N PRO A 228 -0.57 -32.80 16.55
CA PRO A 228 -0.97 -34.18 16.41
C PRO A 228 -2.27 -34.22 15.58
N PRO A 229 -2.41 -35.15 14.63
CA PRO A 229 -3.66 -35.28 13.88
C PRO A 229 -4.81 -35.41 14.88
N PRO A 230 -5.96 -34.76 14.62
CA PRO A 230 -7.12 -34.89 15.50
C PRO A 230 -7.39 -36.39 15.70
N PRO A 231 -7.66 -36.84 16.94
CA PRO A 231 -7.97 -38.23 17.17
C PRO A 231 -9.14 -38.60 16.26
N VAL A 232 -8.89 -39.53 15.35
CA VAL A 232 -9.96 -40.13 14.55
C VAL A 232 -10.70 -41.02 15.54
N GLU A 233 -11.82 -40.54 16.08
CA GLU A 233 -12.78 -41.43 16.69
C GLU A 233 -13.32 -42.30 15.56
N GLU A 234 -12.83 -43.54 15.47
CA GLU A 234 -13.49 -44.58 14.70
C GLU A 234 -14.91 -44.68 15.27
N VAL A 235 -15.89 -44.15 14.54
CA VAL A 235 -17.30 -44.39 14.86
C VAL A 235 -17.48 -45.90 14.69
N PRO A 236 -17.74 -46.67 15.77
CA PRO A 236 -17.96 -48.09 15.63
C PRO A 236 -19.15 -48.26 14.71
N LEU A 237 -18.99 -49.06 13.66
CA LEU A 237 -20.12 -49.44 12.82
C LEU A 237 -21.19 -50.03 13.75
N PRO A 238 -22.45 -49.55 13.71
CA PRO A 238 -23.53 -50.18 14.44
C PRO A 238 -23.57 -51.68 14.11
N ASP A 239 -23.73 -52.54 15.12
CA ASP A 239 -23.73 -54.00 14.95
C ASP A 239 -24.73 -54.48 13.87
N GLU A 240 -25.77 -53.70 13.59
CA GLU A 240 -26.77 -53.97 12.54
C GLU A 240 -26.23 -53.85 11.11
N LEU A 241 -25.11 -53.13 10.91
CA LEU A 241 -24.43 -52.97 9.62
C LEU A 241 -23.19 -53.88 9.49
N ALA A 242 -22.85 -54.65 10.53
CA ALA A 242 -21.82 -55.67 10.45
C ALA A 242 -22.36 -56.84 9.61
N LEU A 243 -21.84 -56.99 8.39
CA LEU A 243 -22.12 -58.19 7.60
C LEU A 243 -21.52 -59.40 8.32
N GLU A 244 -22.37 -60.32 8.79
CA GLU A 244 -21.92 -61.61 9.29
C GLU A 244 -21.03 -62.27 8.22
N GLU A 245 -19.81 -62.61 8.62
CA GLU A 245 -18.80 -63.20 7.75
C GLU A 245 -19.29 -64.59 7.31
N GLY A 246 -19.96 -64.66 6.17
CA GLY A 246 -20.55 -65.89 5.64
C GLY A 246 -21.86 -65.75 4.85
N ALA A 247 -22.45 -64.55 4.73
CA ALA A 247 -23.65 -64.38 3.90
C ALA A 247 -23.29 -64.38 2.40
N GLU A 248 -23.71 -65.42 1.68
CA GLU A 248 -23.58 -65.48 0.22
C GLU A 248 -24.38 -64.35 -0.47
N PRO A 249 -23.84 -63.74 -1.54
CA PRO A 249 -24.51 -62.68 -2.25
C PRO A 249 -25.69 -63.25 -3.05
N GLY A 250 -26.90 -63.13 -2.51
CA GLY A 250 -28.12 -63.54 -3.23
C GLY A 250 -29.38 -63.79 -2.39
N ALA A 251 -29.38 -63.58 -1.08
CA ALA A 251 -30.61 -63.69 -0.30
C ALA A 251 -31.46 -62.42 -0.45
N ASP A 252 -32.63 -62.55 -1.10
CA ASP A 252 -33.67 -61.53 -1.18
C ASP A 252 -34.02 -61.02 0.23
N ARG A 253 -33.57 -59.80 0.56
CA ARG A 253 -34.07 -59.06 1.72
C ARG A 253 -35.33 -58.32 1.31
N SER A 254 -36.36 -58.36 2.16
CA SER A 254 -37.64 -57.75 1.86
C SER A 254 -37.58 -56.23 2.07
N ASP A 255 -38.33 -55.45 1.29
CA ASP A 255 -38.33 -53.98 1.38
C ASP A 255 -38.71 -53.44 2.78
N GLN A 256 -39.29 -54.28 3.65
CA GLN A 256 -39.59 -53.94 5.04
C GLN A 256 -38.33 -53.80 5.90
N ASP A 257 -37.28 -54.57 5.60
CA ASP A 257 -36.02 -54.58 6.37
C ASP A 257 -35.20 -53.30 6.16
N VAL A 258 -35.36 -52.65 5.00
CA VAL A 258 -34.65 -51.41 4.64
C VAL A 258 -35.28 -50.17 5.28
N ALA A 259 -36.59 -50.21 5.53
CA ALA A 259 -37.34 -49.11 6.13
C ALA A 259 -37.06 -48.95 7.63
N GLU A 260 -36.82 -50.06 8.34
CA GLU A 260 -36.51 -50.05 9.78
C GLU A 260 -35.10 -49.49 10.05
N LEU A 261 -34.14 -49.79 9.17
CA LEU A 261 -32.75 -49.28 9.22
C LEU A 261 -32.62 -47.75 9.03
N MET A 262 -33.57 -47.12 8.32
CA MET A 262 -33.56 -45.66 8.12
C MET A 262 -34.28 -44.88 9.24
N GLY A 263 -34.88 -45.56 10.22
CA GLY A 263 -35.67 -44.95 11.30
C GLY A 263 -34.91 -44.64 12.60
N ALA A 264 -33.65 -45.05 12.74
CA ALA A 264 -32.89 -44.84 13.97
C ALA A 264 -32.30 -43.41 14.04
N GLU A 265 -32.84 -42.59 14.95
CA GLU A 265 -32.40 -41.22 15.21
C GLU A 265 -30.91 -41.14 15.59
N ALA A 266 -30.14 -40.38 14.81
CA ALA A 266 -28.75 -40.05 15.12
C ALA A 266 -28.68 -39.20 16.40
N LYS A 267 -28.25 -39.81 17.51
CA LYS A 267 -27.88 -39.07 18.72
C LYS A 267 -26.68 -38.17 18.43
N ALA A 268 -26.84 -36.88 18.71
CA ALA A 268 -25.79 -35.87 18.54
C ALA A 268 -24.53 -36.23 19.34
N SER A 269 -23.38 -36.23 18.66
CA SER A 269 -22.05 -36.34 19.27
C SER A 269 -21.78 -35.16 20.21
N PRO A 270 -21.04 -35.35 21.31
CA PRO A 270 -20.69 -34.25 22.20
C PRO A 270 -19.71 -33.29 21.51
N GLU A 271 -19.84 -31.98 21.75
CA GLU A 271 -18.90 -30.98 21.24
C GLU A 271 -17.47 -31.25 21.75
N PRO A 272 -16.44 -31.13 20.91
CA PRO A 272 -15.08 -31.40 21.33
C PRO A 272 -14.60 -30.32 22.31
N ALA A 273 -14.24 -30.75 23.52
CA ALA A 273 -13.60 -29.90 24.52
C ALA A 273 -12.20 -29.49 24.05
N ILE A 274 -11.91 -28.19 24.09
CA ILE A 274 -10.58 -27.64 23.78
C ILE A 274 -9.58 -28.12 24.85
N PRO A 275 -8.49 -28.82 24.50
CA PRO A 275 -7.52 -29.29 25.48
C PRO A 275 -6.73 -28.12 26.08
N THR A 276 -6.68 -28.08 27.41
CA THR A 276 -6.12 -27.00 28.26
C THR A 276 -4.59 -26.93 28.28
N SER A 277 -3.87 -27.52 27.32
CA SER A 277 -2.42 -27.77 27.44
C SER A 277 -1.50 -26.69 26.87
N TYR A 278 -1.96 -25.46 26.67
CA TYR A 278 -1.12 -24.38 26.14
C TYR A 278 -0.64 -23.43 27.24
N ILE A 279 0.28 -23.92 28.07
CA ILE A 279 1.20 -23.07 28.82
C ILE A 279 2.59 -23.37 28.25
N ALA A 280 3.17 -22.39 27.56
CA ALA A 280 4.57 -22.47 27.13
C ALA A 280 5.44 -22.54 28.38
N GLU A 281 6.22 -23.60 28.54
CA GLU A 281 7.29 -23.62 29.54
C GLU A 281 8.37 -22.61 29.12
N PRO A 282 8.91 -21.82 30.06
CA PRO A 282 9.96 -20.85 29.75
C PRO A 282 11.26 -21.60 29.47
N ASP A 283 11.87 -21.34 28.31
CA ASP A 283 13.16 -21.90 27.90
C ASP A 283 14.29 -21.52 28.89
N GLU A 284 15.09 -22.51 29.31
CA GLU A 284 16.40 -22.33 29.98
C GLU A 284 17.51 -21.92 29.00
#